data_AF-A0A952NJE7-F1
#
_entry.id   AF-A0A952NJE7-F1
#
_cell.length_a   1.000
_cell.length_b   1.000
_cell.length_c   1.000
_cell.angle_alpha   90.00
_cell.angle_beta   90.00
_cell.angle_gamma   90.00
#
_symmetry.space_group_name_H-M   'P 1'
#
loop_
_entity.id
_entity.type
_entity.pdbx_description
1 polymer ?
#
loop_
_entity_poly.entity_id
_entity_poly.type
_entity_poly.pdbx_seq_one_letter_code
_entity_poly.pdbx_strand_id
1 'polypeptide(L)' 'MTAKVRCRNMNHGRSNVLIRHCTDCGETLNATVRNSCNEQLHAERRKHRNLFCHDCGKSLTTSTRPK' A
#
# COMPACT_ATOMS: atom_id res chain seq x y z
N MET A 1 9.67 -18.51 -11.37
CA MET A 1 10.54 -17.32 -11.33
C MET A 1 9.64 -16.10 -11.43
N THR A 2 9.18 -15.58 -10.28
CA THR A 2 8.21 -14.47 -10.24
C THR A 2 8.90 -13.18 -10.68
N ALA A 3 8.30 -12.47 -11.64
CA ALA A 3 8.82 -11.23 -12.18
C ALA A 3 9.03 -10.23 -11.04
N LYS A 4 10.28 -9.84 -10.80
CA LYS A 4 10.64 -8.80 -9.83
C LYS A 4 9.98 -7.51 -10.32
N VAL A 5 8.86 -7.13 -9.71
CA VAL A 5 8.18 -5.87 -10.04
C VAL A 5 9.23 -4.77 -9.89
N ARG A 6 9.52 -4.04 -10.97
CA ARG A 6 10.42 -2.88 -10.93
C ARG A 6 9.71 -1.76 -10.17
N CYS A 7 9.70 -1.88 -8.85
CA CYS A 7 9.12 -0.90 -7.95
C CYS A 7 10.07 0.29 -7.84
N ARG A 8 9.57 1.51 -8.08
CA ARG A 8 10.36 2.74 -7.96
C ARG A 8 10.40 3.25 -6.52
N ASN A 9 9.64 2.63 -5.63
CA ASN A 9 9.57 3.00 -4.23
C ASN A 9 10.88 2.64 -3.51
N MET A 10 11.56 3.65 -2.97
CA MET A 10 12.86 3.49 -2.31
C MET A 10 12.78 2.77 -0.94
N ASN A 11 11.57 2.47 -0.44
CA ASN A 11 11.42 1.75 0.82
C ASN A 11 11.88 0.28 0.74
N HIS A 12 11.97 -0.34 -0.46
CA HIS A 12 12.44 -1.73 -0.59
C HIS A 12 13.88 -1.97 -0.13
N GLY A 13 14.72 -0.94 -0.07
CA GLY A 13 16.11 -1.03 0.38
C GLY A 13 16.35 -0.54 1.81
N ARG A 14 15.29 -0.15 2.53
CA ARG A 14 15.42 0.42 3.88
C ARG A 14 15.24 -0.67 4.94
N SER A 15 16.15 -0.73 5.91
CA SER A 15 16.06 -1.69 7.02
C SER A 15 14.99 -1.34 8.04
N ASN A 16 14.67 -0.04 8.20
CA ASN A 16 13.73 0.47 9.21
C ASN A 16 12.47 1.06 8.55
N VAL A 17 11.84 0.29 7.66
CA VAL A 17 10.59 0.71 7.03
C VAL A 17 9.44 0.62 8.04
N LEU A 18 8.70 1.73 8.18
CA LEU A 18 7.53 1.82 9.06
C LEU A 18 6.21 1.43 8.36
N ILE A 19 6.21 1.27 7.04
CA ILE A 19 5.04 0.84 6.28
C ILE A 19 5.05 -0.68 6.10
N ARG A 20 3.88 -1.31 6.25
CA ARG A 20 3.76 -2.76 6.08
C ARG A 20 3.85 -3.16 4.61
N HIS A 21 3.15 -2.43 3.75
CA HIS A 21 3.04 -2.73 2.32
C HIS A 21 3.48 -1.54 1.47
N CYS A 22 4.16 -1.85 0.37
CA CYS A 22 4.53 -0.88 -0.64
C CYS A 22 3.28 -0.34 -1.34
N THR A 23 3.19 0.98 -1.43
CA THR A 23 2.08 1.67 -2.11
C THR A 23 2.19 1.70 -3.62
N ASP A 24 3.33 1.30 -4.17
CA ASP A 24 3.60 1.35 -5.61
C ASP A 24 3.44 -0.06 -6.23
N CYS A 25 3.82 -1.11 -5.51
CA CYS A 25 3.71 -2.51 -5.99
C CYS A 25 2.87 -3.45 -5.11
N GLY A 26 2.40 -3.02 -3.94
CA GLY A 26 1.61 -3.85 -3.02
C GLY A 26 2.40 -4.87 -2.19
N GLU A 27 3.71 -5.00 -2.45
CA GLU A 27 4.57 -6.00 -1.81
C GLU A 27 4.74 -5.74 -0.31
N THR A 28 4.93 -6.80 0.49
CA THR A 28 5.14 -6.65 1.95
C THR A 28 6.58 -6.21 2.20
N LEU A 29 6.75 -5.03 2.80
CA LEU A 29 8.05 -4.43 3.13
C LEU A 29 8.50 -4.77 4.54
N ASN A 30 7.59 -4.69 5.50
CA ASN A 30 7.89 -5.02 6.90
C ASN A 30 6.70 -5.74 7.51
N ALA A 31 6.88 -7.03 7.85
CA ALA A 31 5.81 -7.83 8.42
C ALA A 31 5.55 -7.61 9.92
N THR A 32 6.48 -6.96 10.63
CA THR A 32 6.39 -6.73 12.08
C THR A 32 5.55 -5.50 12.43
N VAL A 33 5.38 -4.59 11.48
CA VAL A 33 4.46 -3.45 11.63
C VAL A 33 3.04 -3.99 11.86
N ARG A 34 2.34 -3.48 12.87
CA ARG A 34 0.95 -3.84 13.09
C ARG A 34 0.08 -3.27 11.99
N ASN A 35 -0.80 -4.10 11.44
CA ASN A 35 -1.83 -3.65 10.53
C ASN A 35 -2.96 -2.98 11.33
N SER A 36 -3.13 -1.67 11.15
CA SER A 36 -4.30 -0.95 11.66
C SER A 36 -5.07 -0.35 10.50
N CYS A 37 -5.98 -1.14 9.92
CA CYS A 37 -6.85 -0.66 8.85
C CYS A 37 -8.27 -1.22 8.99
N ASN A 38 -9.26 -0.39 8.66
CA ASN A 38 -10.67 -0.72 8.60
C ASN A 38 -11.31 0.04 7.42
N GLU A 39 -12.59 -0.20 7.15
CA GLU A 39 -13.28 0.44 6.03
C GLU A 39 -13.31 1.97 6.11
N GLN A 40 -13.36 2.53 7.31
CA GLN A 40 -13.35 3.98 7.53
C GLN A 40 -11.97 4.59 7.19
N LEU A 41 -10.89 3.97 7.66
CA LEU A 41 -9.52 4.35 7.28
C LEU A 41 -9.29 4.17 5.78
N HIS A 42 -9.88 3.14 5.16
CA HIS A 42 -9.84 2.99 3.71
C HIS A 42 -10.61 4.08 2.97
N ALA A 43 -11.77 4.52 3.48
CA ALA A 43 -12.52 5.63 2.91
C ALA A 43 -11.72 6.94 2.97
N GLU A 44 -11.07 7.22 4.11
CA GLU A 44 -10.19 8.39 4.24
C GLU A 44 -8.99 8.29 3.29
N ARG A 45 -8.30 7.15 3.25
CA ARG A 45 -7.15 6.95 2.34
C ARG A 45 -7.53 7.11 0.87
N ARG A 46 -8.72 6.69 0.46
CA ARG A 46 -9.28 6.92 -0.88
C ARG A 46 -9.47 8.41 -1.17
N LYS A 47 -10.02 9.19 -0.24
CA LYS A 47 -10.13 10.65 -0.36
C LYS A 47 -8.77 11.33 -0.51
N HIS A 48 -7.77 10.84 0.21
CA HIS A 48 -6.38 11.29 0.10
C HIS A 48 -5.64 10.76 -1.15
N ARG A 49 -6.36 10.18 -2.13
CA ARG A 49 -5.83 9.66 -3.40
C ARG A 49 -4.75 8.58 -3.24
N ASN A 50 -4.75 7.84 -2.13
CA ASN A 50 -3.89 6.67 -2.01
C ASN A 50 -4.41 5.54 -2.87
N LEU A 51 -3.54 4.97 -3.70
CA LEU A 51 -3.89 3.85 -4.58
C LEU A 51 -3.94 2.52 -3.81
N PHE A 52 -3.14 2.39 -2.75
CA PHE A 52 -3.03 1.19 -1.93
C PHE A 52 -2.98 1.54 -0.44
N CYS A 53 -3.44 0.61 0.38
CA CYS A 53 -3.36 0.73 1.83
C CYS A 53 -1.97 0.37 2.35
N HIS A 54 -1.35 1.24 3.14
CA HIS A 54 0.01 1.02 3.67
C HIS A 54 0.07 -0.12 4.71
N ASP A 55 -1.08 -0.44 5.32
CA ASP A 55 -1.19 -1.41 6.43
C ASP A 55 -1.57 -2.82 5.99
N CYS A 56 -2.43 -2.96 4.97
CA CYS A 56 -2.87 -4.26 4.46
C CYS A 56 -2.56 -4.51 2.98
N GLY A 57 -1.97 -3.54 2.29
CA GLY A 57 -1.60 -3.68 0.87
C GLY A 57 -2.77 -3.72 -0.09
N LYS A 58 -4.01 -3.62 0.40
CA LYS A 58 -5.23 -3.67 -0.43
C LYS A 58 -5.27 -2.46 -1.37
N SER A 59 -5.59 -2.71 -2.64
CA SER A 59 -5.89 -1.63 -3.59
C SER A 59 -7.12 -0.86 -3.13
N LEU A 60 -6.98 0.45 -3.04
CA LEU A 60 -8.00 1.40 -2.60
C LEU A 60 -8.62 2.14 -3.78
N THR A 61 -8.04 2.09 -4.97
CA THR A 61 -8.68 2.61 -6.17
C THR A 61 -9.89 1.77 -6.56
N THR A 62 -11.06 2.18 -6.08
CA THR A 62 -12.31 1.84 -6.74
C THR A 62 -12.37 2.70 -7.99
N SER A 63 -12.19 2.10 -9.17
CA SER A 63 -12.44 2.77 -10.44
C SER A 63 -13.93 3.11 -10.55
N THR A 64 -14.37 4.17 -9.88
CA THR A 64 -15.65 4.82 -10.13
C THR A 64 -15.31 6.21 -10.65
N ARG A 65 -15.01 6.29 -11.95
CA ARG A 65 -15.21 7.55 -12.67
C ARG A 65 -16.68 7.93 -12.45
N PRO A 66 -17.00 9.13 -11.92
CA PRO A 66 -18.33 9.65 -12.13
C PRO A 66 -18.47 9.84 -13.65
N LYS A 67 -19.48 9.19 -14.23
CA LYS A 67 -20.00 9.58 -15.54
C LYS A 67 -20.64 10.97 -15.42
#